data_AF-A0A7W0W2M9-F1
#
_entry.id   AF-A0A7W0W2M9-F1
#
_cell.length_a   1.000
_cell.length_b   1.000
_cell.length_c   1.000
_cell.angle_alpha   90.00
_cell.angle_beta   90.00
_cell.angle_gamma   90.00
#
_symmetry.space_group_name_H-M   'P 1'
#
loop_
_entity.id
_entity.type
_entity.pdbx_description
1 polymer ?
#
loop_
_entity_poly.entity_id
_entity_poly.type
_entity_poly.pdbx_seq_one_letter_code
_entity_poly.pdbx_strand_id
1 'polypeptide(L)'
;MNLRALPRRAFPYIIVAVGGFLIAYVAIFLFAFPADVLPDDGILPNVVGKTYDDATGLLETAGFIAQQGQSRIHRTIPATVVLQQDPPGGSRQKRGTTVVLAISAGQRAASVPQTLYMSQQQAKIAIENTGLSLGAVTQRTSDQPRGLVIASTPPAATKMELPGTVDIVLSQGPATVQIPDLYGRTVGEARSMVEQLGLRIGGMGRDTSSLHPEGTVIRQIPAAGQTVSAGGPVSLIVSRFPVEQPIMIDTLRTIPPAR
;
A
#
# COMPACT_ATOMS: atom_id res chain seq x y z
N MET A 1 -33.50 30.13 -89.24
CA MET A 1 -34.19 31.28 -88.62
C MET A 1 -33.21 32.45 -88.54
N ASN A 2 -33.44 33.48 -89.37
CA ASN A 2 -32.57 34.65 -89.52
C ASN A 2 -32.64 35.54 -88.28
N LEU A 3 -31.51 35.74 -87.58
CA LEU A 3 -31.36 36.79 -86.58
C LEU A 3 -31.29 38.16 -87.29
N ARG A 4 -32.45 38.78 -87.51
CA ARG A 4 -32.55 40.17 -87.98
C ARG A 4 -32.14 41.13 -86.86
N ALA A 5 -31.32 42.09 -87.25
CA ALA A 5 -30.77 43.19 -86.46
C ALA A 5 -31.73 43.77 -85.41
N LEU A 6 -31.36 43.63 -84.14
CA LEU A 6 -31.95 44.40 -83.04
C LEU A 6 -31.56 45.88 -83.19
N PRO A 7 -32.50 46.83 -83.05
CA PRO A 7 -32.20 48.25 -83.17
C PRO A 7 -31.20 48.67 -82.06
N ARG A 8 -30.09 49.32 -82.44
CA ARG A 8 -29.01 49.76 -81.53
C ARG A 8 -29.50 50.58 -80.31
N ARG A 9 -30.69 51.17 -80.37
CA ARG A 9 -31.33 51.93 -79.29
C ARG A 9 -32.00 51.06 -78.21
N ALA A 10 -32.25 49.78 -78.48
CA ALA A 10 -32.85 48.84 -77.52
C ALA A 10 -31.81 48.15 -76.61
N PHE A 11 -30.54 48.15 -77.02
CA PHE A 11 -29.43 47.54 -76.27
C PHE A 11 -29.30 48.03 -74.81
N PRO A 12 -29.37 49.35 -74.50
CA PRO A 12 -29.30 49.80 -73.10
C PRO A 12 -30.49 49.33 -72.25
N TYR A 13 -31.70 49.27 -72.83
CA TYR A 13 -32.89 48.80 -72.11
C TYR A 13 -32.86 47.29 -71.83
N ILE A 14 -32.28 46.50 -72.74
CA ILE A 14 -32.07 45.07 -72.52
C ILE A 14 -31.06 44.85 -71.38
N ILE A 15 -29.98 45.64 -71.33
CA ILE A 15 -29.00 45.56 -70.22
C ILE A 15 -29.65 45.92 -68.88
N VAL A 16 -30.47 46.99 -68.84
CA VAL A 16 -31.17 47.39 -67.62
C VAL A 16 -32.21 46.35 -67.19
N ALA A 17 -32.95 45.76 -68.14
CA ALA A 17 -33.93 44.72 -67.85
C ALA A 17 -33.28 43.42 -67.35
N VAL A 18 -32.19 42.99 -67.98
CA VAL A 18 -31.44 41.80 -67.56
C VAL A 18 -30.75 42.05 -66.21
N GLY A 19 -30.13 43.22 -66.03
CA GLY A 19 -29.50 43.60 -64.76
C GLY A 19 -30.51 43.69 -63.61
N GLY A 20 -31.66 44.31 -63.85
CA GLY A 20 -32.75 44.38 -62.87
C GLY A 20 -33.30 43.01 -62.49
N PHE A 21 -33.47 42.12 -63.48
CA PHE A 21 -33.90 40.74 -63.23
C PHE A 21 -32.87 39.95 -62.42
N LEU A 22 -31.58 40.12 -62.71
CA LEU A 22 -30.49 39.44 -61.99
C LEU A 22 -30.38 39.94 -60.55
N ILE A 23 -30.52 41.24 -60.32
CA ILE A 23 -30.55 41.84 -58.97
C ILE A 23 -31.78 41.36 -58.19
N ALA A 24 -32.96 41.36 -58.81
CA ALA A 24 -34.18 40.86 -58.17
C ALA A 24 -34.07 39.35 -57.85
N TYR A 25 -33.48 38.56 -58.75
CA TYR A 25 -33.22 37.15 -58.52
C TYR A 25 -32.27 36.92 -57.36
N VAL A 26 -31.16 37.66 -57.28
CA VAL A 26 -30.20 37.56 -56.17
C VAL A 26 -30.83 38.02 -54.85
N ALA A 27 -31.65 39.08 -54.86
CA ALA A 27 -32.36 39.56 -53.67
C ALA A 27 -33.41 38.56 -53.18
N ILE A 28 -34.21 37.98 -54.09
CA ILE A 28 -35.18 36.92 -53.76
C ILE A 28 -34.46 35.66 -53.30
N PHE A 29 -33.34 35.31 -53.92
CA PHE A 29 -32.53 34.15 -53.54
C PHE A 29 -31.94 34.33 -52.14
N LEU A 30 -31.36 35.50 -51.82
CA LEU A 30 -30.86 35.81 -50.47
C LEU A 30 -31.96 35.90 -49.41
N PHE A 31 -33.16 36.33 -49.80
CA PHE A 31 -34.31 36.44 -48.88
C PHE A 31 -35.01 35.10 -48.64
N ALA A 32 -35.16 34.28 -49.69
CA ALA A 32 -35.77 32.95 -49.62
C ALA A 32 -34.79 31.87 -49.11
N PHE A 33 -33.49 32.06 -49.36
CA PHE A 33 -32.38 31.24 -48.85
C PHE A 33 -31.39 32.15 -48.09
N PRO A 34 -31.74 32.60 -46.87
CA PRO A 34 -30.77 33.28 -46.02
C PRO A 34 -29.54 32.38 -45.84
N ALA A 35 -28.34 32.96 -45.87
CA ALA A 35 -27.05 32.24 -45.80
C ALA A 35 -26.86 31.40 -44.51
N ASP A 36 -27.81 31.45 -43.58
CA ASP A 36 -27.86 30.71 -42.32
C ASP A 36 -28.25 29.22 -42.45
N VAL A 37 -28.53 28.72 -43.66
CA VAL A 37 -28.86 27.29 -43.88
C VAL A 37 -27.64 26.39 -44.14
N LEU A 38 -26.42 26.86 -43.90
CA LEU A 38 -25.25 25.99 -43.82
C LEU A 38 -25.34 25.22 -42.49
N PRO A 39 -25.49 23.88 -42.50
CA PRO A 39 -25.42 23.11 -41.28
C PRO A 39 -24.04 23.33 -40.65
N ASP A 40 -24.00 23.89 -39.44
CA ASP A 40 -22.76 24.01 -38.63
C ASP A 40 -22.39 22.63 -38.07
N ASP A 41 -22.10 21.73 -38.99
CA ASP A 41 -21.79 20.34 -38.73
C ASP A 41 -20.27 20.17 -38.58
N GLY A 42 -19.84 19.64 -37.45
CA GLY A 42 -18.46 19.22 -37.20
C GLY A 42 -18.28 17.72 -37.38
N ILE A 43 -17.04 17.30 -37.59
CA ILE A 43 -16.65 15.89 -37.45
C ILE A 43 -16.39 15.64 -35.97
N LEU A 44 -17.12 14.71 -35.38
CA LEU A 44 -16.95 14.36 -33.97
C LEU A 44 -15.61 13.63 -33.76
N PRO A 45 -14.68 14.13 -32.95
CA PRO A 45 -13.43 13.42 -32.68
C PRO A 45 -13.67 12.09 -31.95
N ASN A 46 -12.79 11.12 -32.19
CA ASN A 46 -12.77 9.87 -31.42
C ASN A 46 -11.95 10.08 -30.14
N VAL A 47 -12.63 9.99 -29.00
CA VAL A 47 -12.07 10.14 -27.66
C VAL A 47 -12.05 8.81 -26.88
N VAL A 48 -12.45 7.69 -27.49
CA VAL A 48 -12.32 6.37 -26.88
C VAL A 48 -10.85 6.06 -26.58
N GLY A 49 -10.59 5.59 -25.35
CA GLY A 49 -9.25 5.30 -24.86
C GLY A 49 -8.49 6.50 -24.27
N LYS A 50 -9.06 7.71 -24.33
CA LYS A 50 -8.52 8.89 -23.65
C LYS A 50 -9.06 9.02 -22.22
N THR A 51 -8.39 9.80 -21.38
CA THR A 51 -8.96 10.19 -20.08
C THR A 51 -10.18 11.06 -20.28
N TYR A 52 -11.10 11.09 -19.32
CA TYR A 52 -12.28 11.95 -19.38
C TYR A 52 -11.90 13.43 -19.58
N ASP A 53 -10.87 13.91 -18.88
CA ASP A 53 -10.41 15.29 -18.97
C ASP A 53 -9.79 15.62 -20.34
N ASP A 54 -9.01 14.70 -20.93
CA ASP A 54 -8.50 14.89 -22.29
C ASP A 54 -9.63 14.83 -23.33
N ALA A 55 -10.62 13.96 -23.10
CA ALA A 55 -11.77 13.79 -23.97
C ALA A 55 -12.66 15.04 -23.96
N THR A 56 -12.94 15.62 -22.79
CA THR A 56 -13.72 16.85 -22.66
C THR A 56 -13.00 18.00 -23.37
N GLY A 57 -11.71 18.19 -23.15
CA GLY A 57 -10.93 19.23 -23.81
C GLY A 57 -10.93 19.11 -25.34
N LEU A 58 -10.82 17.90 -25.88
CA LEU A 58 -10.90 17.65 -27.33
C LEU A 58 -12.29 17.90 -27.92
N LEU A 59 -13.34 17.50 -27.20
CA LEU A 59 -14.72 17.70 -27.64
C LEU A 59 -15.10 19.18 -27.62
N GLU A 60 -14.75 19.90 -26.55
CA GLU A 60 -14.99 21.34 -26.43
C GLU A 60 -14.26 22.13 -27.51
N THR A 61 -12.99 21.80 -27.79
CA THR A 61 -12.22 22.42 -28.87
C THR A 61 -12.85 22.18 -30.25
N ALA A 62 -13.48 21.02 -30.45
CA ALA A 62 -14.20 20.68 -31.67
C ALA A 62 -15.64 21.26 -31.72
N GLY A 63 -16.08 21.96 -30.66
CA GLY A 63 -17.40 22.57 -30.55
C GLY A 63 -18.50 21.63 -30.11
N PHE A 64 -18.19 20.54 -29.39
CA PHE A 64 -19.14 19.58 -28.83
C PHE A 64 -19.15 19.63 -27.30
N ILE A 65 -20.26 19.19 -26.69
CA ILE A 65 -20.42 19.18 -25.23
C ILE A 65 -20.19 17.77 -24.72
N ALA A 66 -19.23 17.56 -23.82
CA ALA A 66 -19.01 16.25 -23.21
C ALA A 66 -19.93 16.06 -21.99
N GLN A 67 -20.67 14.95 -21.97
CA GLN A 67 -21.47 14.55 -20.81
C GLN A 67 -20.98 13.21 -20.28
N GLN A 68 -20.72 13.14 -18.97
CA GLN A 68 -20.42 11.88 -18.31
C GLN A 68 -21.67 11.00 -18.26
N GLY A 69 -21.58 9.84 -18.90
CA GLY A 69 -22.61 8.80 -18.88
C GLY A 69 -22.39 7.77 -17.77
N GLN A 70 -22.81 6.53 -18.03
CA GLN A 70 -22.66 5.45 -17.07
C GLN A 70 -21.20 5.05 -16.90
N SER A 71 -20.81 4.76 -15.66
CA SER A 71 -19.52 4.14 -15.37
C SER A 71 -19.64 2.61 -15.36
N ARG A 72 -18.68 1.93 -16.00
CA ARG A 72 -18.63 0.46 -16.09
C ARG A 72 -17.28 -0.06 -15.60
N ILE A 73 -17.31 -1.11 -14.78
CA ILE A 73 -16.07 -1.80 -14.35
C ILE A 73 -15.44 -2.47 -15.57
N HIS A 74 -14.13 -2.26 -15.76
CA HIS A 74 -13.38 -2.86 -16.84
C HIS A 74 -12.15 -3.58 -16.31
N ARG A 75 -11.85 -4.79 -16.83
CA ARG A 75 -10.78 -5.63 -16.28
C ARG A 75 -9.37 -5.16 -16.63
N THR A 76 -9.21 -4.32 -17.65
CA THR A 76 -7.89 -3.91 -18.16
C THR A 76 -7.75 -2.41 -18.39
N ILE A 77 -8.84 -1.65 -18.26
CA ILE A 77 -8.84 -0.22 -18.57
C ILE A 77 -8.90 0.52 -17.22
N PRO A 78 -7.92 1.39 -16.92
CA PRO A 78 -7.89 2.17 -15.69
C PRO A 78 -9.17 2.97 -15.47
N ALA A 79 -9.42 3.39 -14.24
CA ALA A 79 -10.49 4.34 -13.96
C ALA A 79 -10.32 5.61 -14.79
N THR A 80 -11.41 6.34 -15.03
CA THR A 80 -11.47 7.64 -15.73
C THR A 80 -11.18 7.62 -17.24
N VAL A 81 -10.95 6.45 -17.84
CA VAL A 81 -10.78 6.31 -19.30
C VAL A 81 -12.11 6.11 -20.01
N VAL A 82 -12.31 6.76 -21.15
CA VAL A 82 -13.51 6.62 -21.99
C VAL A 82 -13.53 5.24 -22.65
N LEU A 83 -14.56 4.45 -22.35
CA LEU A 83 -14.81 3.13 -22.94
C LEU A 83 -15.59 3.22 -24.24
N GLN A 84 -16.57 4.12 -24.27
CA GLN A 84 -17.48 4.28 -25.38
C GLN A 84 -17.95 5.74 -25.43
N GLN A 85 -18.17 6.23 -26.63
CA GLN A 85 -18.82 7.50 -26.87
C GLN A 85 -20.06 7.29 -27.74
N ASP A 86 -21.08 8.10 -27.51
CA ASP A 86 -22.30 8.16 -28.31
C ASP A 86 -22.69 9.64 -28.53
N PRO A 87 -22.73 10.15 -29.76
CA PRO A 87 -22.52 9.49 -31.06
C PRO A 87 -21.08 8.94 -31.30
N PRO A 88 -20.88 7.98 -32.23
CA PRO A 88 -19.56 7.41 -32.50
C PRO A 88 -18.61 8.41 -33.17
N GLY A 89 -17.32 8.28 -32.87
CA GLY A 89 -16.27 9.14 -33.43
C GLY A 89 -16.19 9.02 -34.95
N GLY A 90 -15.87 10.13 -35.60
CA GLY A 90 -15.87 10.27 -37.05
C GLY A 90 -17.25 10.54 -37.66
N SER A 91 -18.34 10.50 -36.86
CA SER A 91 -19.65 10.90 -37.34
C SER A 91 -19.77 12.41 -37.51
N ARG A 92 -20.58 12.85 -38.47
CA ARG A 92 -20.91 14.26 -38.68
C ARG A 92 -22.06 14.62 -37.74
N GLN A 93 -21.83 15.57 -36.85
CA GLN A 93 -22.79 16.02 -35.84
C GLN A 93 -22.87 17.53 -35.84
N LYS A 94 -24.02 18.08 -35.43
CA LYS A 94 -24.16 19.52 -35.24
C LYS A 94 -23.24 19.98 -34.11
N ARG A 95 -22.59 21.13 -34.28
CA ARG A 95 -21.89 21.76 -33.16
C ARG A 95 -22.88 22.05 -32.01
N GLY A 96 -22.40 21.91 -30.79
CA GLY A 96 -23.20 21.94 -29.57
C GLY A 96 -23.91 20.63 -29.24
N THR A 97 -23.83 19.59 -30.08
CA THR A 97 -24.37 18.27 -29.72
C THR A 97 -23.66 17.72 -28.47
N THR A 98 -24.47 17.19 -27.56
CA THR A 98 -24.00 16.50 -26.36
C THR A 98 -23.55 15.09 -26.70
N VAL A 99 -22.32 14.76 -26.31
CA VAL A 99 -21.68 13.48 -26.54
C VAL A 99 -21.59 12.77 -25.19
N VAL A 100 -22.31 11.65 -25.07
CA VAL A 100 -22.34 10.87 -23.84
C VAL A 100 -21.15 9.93 -23.83
N LEU A 101 -20.32 10.05 -22.80
CA LEU A 101 -19.10 9.24 -22.62
C LEU A 101 -19.34 8.20 -21.52
N ALA A 102 -19.30 6.92 -21.87
CA ALA A 102 -19.23 5.85 -20.89
C ALA A 102 -17.78 5.70 -20.40
N ILE A 103 -17.59 5.72 -19.09
CA ILE A 103 -16.26 5.79 -18.48
C ILE A 103 -15.95 4.51 -17.72
N SER A 104 -14.69 4.07 -17.77
CA SER A 104 -14.22 2.97 -16.94
C SER A 104 -14.24 3.36 -15.46
N ALA A 105 -14.86 2.51 -14.64
CA ALA A 105 -14.75 2.57 -13.19
C ALA A 105 -13.41 2.00 -12.68
N GLY A 106 -12.54 1.53 -13.59
CA GLY A 106 -11.33 0.79 -13.27
C GLY A 106 -11.58 -0.70 -13.05
N GLN A 107 -10.54 -1.38 -12.58
CA GLN A 107 -10.63 -2.79 -12.18
C GLN A 107 -11.45 -2.93 -10.90
N ARG A 108 -11.99 -4.13 -10.67
CA ARG A 108 -12.67 -4.43 -9.41
C ARG A 108 -11.64 -4.33 -8.29
N ALA A 109 -11.87 -3.43 -7.34
CA ALA A 109 -10.97 -3.22 -6.21
C ALA A 109 -11.55 -3.86 -4.93
N ALA A 110 -10.65 -4.32 -4.07
CA ALA A 110 -10.92 -4.79 -2.72
C ALA A 110 -10.01 -4.05 -1.73
N SER A 111 -10.48 -3.89 -0.48
CA SER A 111 -9.65 -3.36 0.59
C SER A 111 -9.00 -4.49 1.36
N VAL A 112 -7.72 -4.34 1.69
CA VAL A 112 -7.01 -5.29 2.56
C VAL A 112 -7.67 -5.30 3.94
N PRO A 113 -8.08 -6.48 4.47
CA PRO A 113 -8.72 -6.58 5.76
C PRO A 113 -7.72 -6.36 6.91
N GLN A 114 -8.23 -6.08 8.11
CA GLN A 114 -7.40 -6.06 9.30
C GLN A 114 -7.02 -7.50 9.68
N THR A 115 -5.72 -7.79 9.72
CA THR A 115 -5.19 -9.13 10.03
C THR A 115 -4.34 -9.16 11.30
N LEU A 116 -4.06 -8.00 11.91
CA LEU A 116 -3.26 -7.92 13.13
C LEU A 116 -3.85 -8.77 14.26
N TYR A 117 -2.97 -9.48 14.98
CA TYR A 117 -3.29 -10.37 16.10
C TYR A 117 -4.16 -11.59 15.74
N MET A 118 -4.44 -11.82 14.46
CA MET A 118 -5.12 -13.03 14.00
C MET A 118 -4.13 -14.20 13.89
N SER A 119 -4.64 -15.43 13.98
CA SER A 119 -3.88 -16.61 13.55
C SER A 119 -3.69 -16.62 12.03
N GLN A 120 -2.70 -17.35 11.53
CA GLN A 120 -2.49 -17.53 10.08
C GLN A 120 -3.78 -17.98 9.36
N GLN A 121 -4.54 -18.91 9.95
CA GLN A 121 -5.77 -19.41 9.35
C GLN A 121 -6.89 -18.36 9.33
N GLN A 122 -7.04 -17.60 10.42
CA GLN A 122 -8.03 -16.51 10.48
C GLN A 122 -7.69 -15.40 9.48
N ALA A 123 -6.42 -15.01 9.40
CA ALA A 123 -5.94 -14.02 8.45
C ALA A 123 -6.17 -14.47 7.00
N LYS A 124 -5.89 -15.74 6.69
CA LYS A 124 -6.17 -16.33 5.37
C LYS A 124 -7.64 -16.17 4.99
N ILE A 125 -8.56 -16.60 5.86
CA ILE A 125 -10.01 -16.52 5.62
C ILE A 125 -10.44 -15.06 5.44
N ALA A 126 -9.94 -14.14 6.27
CA ALA A 126 -10.25 -12.73 6.17
C ALA A 126 -9.82 -12.15 4.81
N ILE A 127 -8.62 -12.49 4.34
CA ILE A 127 -8.08 -12.06 3.03
C ILE A 127 -8.92 -12.64 1.90
N GLU A 128 -9.18 -13.95 1.90
CA GLU A 128 -9.93 -14.64 0.84
C GLU A 128 -11.38 -14.14 0.72
N ASN A 129 -12.02 -13.77 1.83
CA ASN A 129 -13.38 -13.19 1.84
C ASN A 129 -13.48 -11.84 1.10
N THR A 130 -12.36 -11.13 0.91
CA THR A 130 -12.32 -9.87 0.14
C THR A 130 -12.10 -10.09 -1.35
N GLY A 131 -11.83 -11.34 -1.78
CA GLY A 131 -11.42 -11.69 -3.13
C GLY A 131 -9.91 -11.57 -3.38
N LEU A 132 -9.14 -11.14 -2.37
CA LEU A 132 -7.67 -11.16 -2.36
C LEU A 132 -7.16 -12.58 -2.05
N SER A 133 -5.91 -12.85 -2.38
CA SER A 133 -5.25 -14.14 -2.10
C SER A 133 -4.14 -13.97 -1.05
N LEU A 134 -3.94 -14.98 -0.20
CA LEU A 134 -2.80 -15.00 0.71
C LEU A 134 -1.52 -15.25 -0.09
N GLY A 135 -0.55 -14.35 0.06
CA GLY A 135 0.77 -14.44 -0.56
C GLY A 135 1.80 -15.12 0.34
N ALA A 136 2.97 -14.50 0.47
CA ALA A 136 4.07 -14.99 1.27
C ALA A 136 3.74 -14.91 2.78
N VAL A 137 4.09 -15.98 3.49
CA VAL A 137 4.02 -16.04 4.95
C VAL A 137 5.45 -16.04 5.48
N THR A 138 5.86 -14.93 6.08
CA THR A 138 7.19 -14.80 6.70
C THR A 138 7.06 -14.82 8.22
N GLN A 139 8.16 -15.11 8.91
CA GLN A 139 8.19 -15.13 10.36
C GLN A 139 9.27 -14.20 10.90
N ARG A 140 8.98 -13.49 11.99
CA ARG A 140 9.92 -12.57 12.64
C ARG A 140 9.80 -12.65 14.15
N THR A 141 10.91 -12.47 14.86
CA THR A 141 10.89 -12.29 16.32
C THR A 141 10.10 -11.03 16.68
N SER A 142 9.26 -11.12 17.71
CA SER A 142 8.49 -9.99 18.23
C SER A 142 8.01 -10.29 19.65
N ASP A 143 7.59 -9.27 20.39
CA ASP A 143 7.06 -9.45 21.74
C ASP A 143 5.68 -10.13 21.77
N GLN A 144 5.06 -10.33 20.61
CA GLN A 144 3.75 -10.99 20.49
C GLN A 144 3.87 -12.51 20.60
N PRO A 145 2.82 -13.20 21.09
CA PRO A 145 2.75 -14.66 21.07
C PRO A 145 3.05 -15.26 19.70
N ARG A 146 3.74 -16.41 19.69
CA ARG A 146 4.07 -17.13 18.47
C ARG A 146 2.81 -17.47 17.67
N GLY A 147 2.87 -17.30 16.36
CA GLY A 147 1.81 -17.69 15.43
C GLY A 147 0.74 -16.62 15.18
N LEU A 148 0.84 -15.46 15.84
CA LEU A 148 -0.01 -14.31 15.55
C LEU A 148 0.58 -13.46 14.42
N VAL A 149 -0.29 -12.88 13.59
CA VAL A 149 0.10 -11.90 12.57
C VAL A 149 0.50 -10.59 13.24
N ILE A 150 1.69 -10.11 12.92
CA ILE A 150 2.26 -8.86 13.44
C ILE A 150 2.34 -7.76 12.38
N ALA A 151 2.25 -8.12 11.10
CA ALA A 151 2.18 -7.18 10.00
C ALA A 151 1.60 -7.85 8.75
N SER A 152 1.03 -7.04 7.87
CA SER A 152 0.66 -7.44 6.52
C SER A 152 1.23 -6.47 5.50
N THR A 153 1.52 -6.97 4.29
CA THR A 153 1.93 -6.14 3.16
C THR A 153 1.06 -6.48 1.96
N PRO A 154 0.27 -5.53 1.42
CA PRO A 154 0.07 -4.16 1.89
C PRO A 154 -0.61 -4.04 3.28
N PRO A 155 -0.56 -2.87 3.94
CA PRO A 155 -1.20 -2.69 5.25
C PRO A 155 -2.73 -2.69 5.13
N ALA A 156 -3.40 -2.92 6.26
CA ALA A 156 -4.86 -2.92 6.34
C ALA A 156 -5.48 -1.62 5.78
N ALA A 157 -6.69 -1.74 5.25
CA ALA A 157 -7.45 -0.67 4.57
C ALA A 157 -6.85 -0.14 3.26
N THR A 158 -5.71 -0.66 2.81
CA THR A 158 -5.18 -0.36 1.46
C THR A 158 -6.15 -0.88 0.40
N LYS A 159 -6.53 -0.03 -0.56
CA LYS A 159 -7.32 -0.44 -1.73
C LYS A 159 -6.39 -1.05 -2.78
N MET A 160 -6.74 -2.23 -3.26
CA MET A 160 -5.98 -2.96 -4.28
C MET A 160 -6.91 -3.45 -5.37
N GLU A 161 -6.41 -3.50 -6.60
CA GLU A 161 -7.12 -4.09 -7.73
C GLU A 161 -7.06 -5.63 -7.67
N LEU A 162 -8.09 -6.29 -8.19
CA LEU A 162 -8.20 -7.75 -8.21
C LEU A 162 -7.75 -8.33 -9.57
N PRO A 163 -7.01 -9.45 -9.59
CA PRO A 163 -6.55 -10.23 -8.43
C PRO A 163 -5.35 -9.57 -7.74
N GLY A 164 -5.35 -9.55 -6.41
CA GLY A 164 -4.27 -9.03 -5.58
C GLY A 164 -3.85 -10.03 -4.51
N THR A 165 -2.58 -9.97 -4.10
CA THR A 165 -2.01 -10.83 -3.05
C THR A 165 -1.63 -10.01 -1.83
N VAL A 166 -1.85 -10.58 -0.63
CA VAL A 166 -1.46 -9.97 0.64
C VAL A 166 -0.50 -10.91 1.36
N ASP A 167 0.70 -10.42 1.64
CA ASP A 167 1.70 -11.11 2.44
C ASP A 167 1.47 -10.84 3.92
N ILE A 168 1.79 -11.83 4.77
CA ILE A 168 1.68 -11.70 6.23
C ILE A 168 3.00 -12.03 6.90
N VAL A 169 3.26 -11.36 8.01
CA VAL A 169 4.38 -11.63 8.91
C VAL A 169 3.81 -12.19 10.20
N LEU A 170 4.25 -13.38 10.59
CA LEU A 170 3.89 -14.03 11.84
C LEU A 170 4.95 -13.81 12.91
N SER A 171 4.53 -13.71 14.16
CA SER A 171 5.43 -13.69 15.31
C SER A 171 6.05 -15.05 15.54
N GLN A 172 7.36 -15.09 15.81
CA GLN A 172 8.07 -16.26 16.35
C GLN A 172 8.07 -16.31 17.88
N GLY A 173 7.53 -15.28 18.54
CA GLY A 173 7.69 -15.02 19.95
C GLY A 173 8.90 -14.12 20.25
N PRO A 174 9.08 -13.74 21.53
CA PRO A 174 10.24 -12.97 21.96
C PRO A 174 11.54 -13.71 21.64
N ALA A 175 12.62 -12.97 21.40
CA ALA A 175 13.93 -13.58 21.21
C ALA A 175 14.32 -14.40 22.44
N THR A 176 14.71 -15.65 22.24
CA THR A 176 15.18 -16.54 23.31
C THR A 176 16.64 -16.91 23.10
N VAL A 177 17.32 -17.14 24.21
CA VAL A 177 18.74 -17.53 24.28
C VAL A 177 18.83 -18.80 25.10
N GLN A 178 19.69 -19.74 24.68
CA GLN A 178 19.96 -20.95 25.45
C GLN A 178 20.95 -20.67 26.57
N ILE A 179 20.68 -21.23 27.73
CA ILE A 179 21.52 -21.04 28.91
C ILE A 179 22.73 -21.98 28.81
N PRO A 180 23.97 -21.46 28.87
CA PRO A 180 25.18 -22.27 28.84
C PRO A 180 25.31 -23.10 30.12
N ASP A 181 26.15 -24.14 30.08
CA ASP A 181 26.53 -24.85 31.29
C ASP A 181 27.62 -24.08 32.03
N LEU A 182 27.27 -23.60 33.22
CA LEU A 182 28.11 -22.80 34.12
C LEU A 182 28.61 -23.65 35.30
N TYR A 183 28.25 -24.93 35.39
CA TYR A 183 28.69 -25.80 36.46
C TYR A 183 30.22 -25.90 36.51
N GLY A 184 30.79 -25.79 37.72
CA GLY A 184 32.24 -25.86 37.95
C GLY A 184 33.03 -24.61 37.54
N ARG A 185 32.38 -23.58 36.96
CA ARG A 185 33.02 -22.31 36.58
C ARG A 185 33.13 -21.36 37.77
N THR A 186 34.08 -20.44 37.71
CA THR A 186 34.13 -19.34 38.71
C THR A 186 33.01 -18.33 38.46
N VAL A 187 32.60 -17.57 39.47
CA VAL A 187 31.60 -16.49 39.30
C VAL A 187 32.01 -15.49 38.20
N GLY A 188 33.31 -15.17 38.11
CA GLY A 188 33.82 -14.24 37.09
C GLY A 188 33.67 -14.77 35.67
N GLU A 189 34.04 -16.04 35.45
CA GLU A 189 33.86 -16.72 34.17
C GLU A 189 32.38 -16.86 33.81
N ALA A 190 31.57 -17.31 34.77
CA ALA A 190 30.13 -17.49 34.57
C ALA A 190 29.44 -16.18 34.22
N ARG A 191 29.78 -15.08 34.91
CA ARG A 191 29.29 -13.74 34.57
C ARG A 191 29.66 -13.35 33.15
N SER A 192 30.92 -13.53 32.76
CA SER A 192 31.39 -13.18 31.42
C SER A 192 30.64 -13.95 30.33
N MET A 193 30.41 -15.25 30.51
CA MET A 193 29.66 -16.08 29.56
C MET A 193 28.19 -15.65 29.46
N VAL A 194 27.55 -15.34 30.59
CA VAL A 194 26.15 -14.89 30.65
C VAL A 194 26.02 -13.51 29.97
N GLU A 195 26.91 -12.57 30.24
CA GLU A 195 26.89 -11.23 29.66
C GLU A 195 27.17 -11.25 28.14
N GLN A 196 28.08 -12.11 27.66
CA GLN A 196 28.33 -12.31 26.23
C GLN A 196 27.09 -12.77 25.45
N LEU A 197 26.20 -13.51 26.13
CA LEU A 197 24.93 -13.97 25.57
C LEU A 197 23.79 -12.95 25.74
N GLY A 198 24.10 -11.74 26.23
CA GLY A 198 23.10 -10.71 26.50
C GLY A 198 22.14 -11.06 27.62
N LEU A 199 22.53 -11.97 28.52
CA LEU A 199 21.79 -12.35 29.72
C LEU A 199 22.35 -11.58 30.92
N ARG A 200 21.65 -11.62 32.06
CA ARG A 200 22.09 -10.97 33.30
C ARG A 200 22.07 -11.91 34.49
N ILE A 201 22.92 -11.68 35.48
CA ILE A 201 22.85 -12.41 36.74
C ILE A 201 21.72 -11.83 37.60
N GLY A 202 20.71 -12.65 37.89
CA GLY A 202 19.52 -12.23 38.64
C GLY A 202 19.62 -12.46 40.15
N GLY A 203 20.46 -13.41 40.57
CA GLY A 203 20.64 -13.73 41.99
C GLY A 203 21.85 -14.65 42.21
N MET A 204 22.48 -14.52 43.37
CA MET A 204 23.59 -15.37 43.79
C MET A 204 23.28 -15.97 45.16
N GLY A 205 23.04 -17.28 45.20
CA GLY A 205 22.96 -18.06 46.43
C GLY A 205 24.33 -18.59 46.82
N ARG A 206 24.52 -18.88 48.11
CA ARG A 206 25.74 -19.50 48.64
C ARG A 206 25.39 -20.82 49.29
N ASP A 207 26.25 -21.82 49.09
CA ASP A 207 26.09 -23.16 49.62
C ASP A 207 27.38 -23.59 50.33
N THR A 208 27.26 -24.10 51.55
CA THR A 208 28.37 -24.57 52.38
C THR A 208 28.53 -26.10 52.35
N SER A 209 27.62 -26.83 51.70
CA SER A 209 27.64 -28.29 51.62
C SER A 209 28.54 -28.83 50.50
N SER A 210 28.92 -27.97 49.55
CA SER A 210 29.85 -28.31 48.48
C SER A 210 31.30 -28.30 48.96
N LEU A 211 32.14 -29.18 48.41
CA LEU A 211 33.59 -29.20 48.61
C LEU A 211 34.36 -28.43 47.53
N HIS A 212 33.66 -27.79 46.58
CA HIS A 212 34.29 -26.97 45.56
C HIS A 212 34.90 -25.70 46.19
N PRO A 213 35.95 -25.11 45.60
CA PRO A 213 36.52 -23.84 46.07
C PRO A 213 35.49 -22.72 46.19
N GLU A 214 35.74 -21.76 47.08
CA GLU A 214 34.88 -20.58 47.23
C GLU A 214 34.69 -19.86 45.88
N GLY A 215 33.44 -19.53 45.58
CA GLY A 215 33.09 -18.83 44.34
C GLY A 215 33.01 -19.72 43.09
N THR A 216 33.07 -21.05 43.24
CA THR A 216 32.73 -21.98 42.15
C THR A 216 31.21 -22.18 42.05
N VAL A 217 30.65 -22.06 40.85
CA VAL A 217 29.23 -22.32 40.56
C VAL A 217 28.95 -23.82 40.68
N ILE A 218 28.02 -24.18 41.55
CA ILE A 218 27.60 -25.57 41.77
C ILE A 218 26.19 -25.85 41.23
N ARG A 219 25.42 -24.80 40.99
CA ARG A 219 24.08 -24.90 40.39
C ARG A 219 23.70 -23.58 39.74
N GLN A 220 22.90 -23.69 38.68
CA GLN A 220 22.33 -22.56 37.96
C GLN A 220 20.82 -22.73 37.80
N ILE A 221 20.11 -21.61 37.67
CA ILE A 221 18.68 -21.56 37.39
C ILE A 221 18.41 -20.45 36.38
N PRO A 222 17.77 -20.72 35.24
CA PRO A 222 17.35 -22.04 34.76
C PRO A 222 18.52 -22.98 34.41
N ALA A 223 18.23 -24.28 34.26
CA ALA A 223 19.25 -25.32 34.02
C ALA A 223 19.93 -25.16 32.65
N ALA A 224 21.11 -25.78 32.49
CA ALA A 224 21.83 -25.77 31.22
C ALA A 224 20.97 -26.32 30.08
N GLY A 225 21.03 -25.70 28.90
CA GLY A 225 20.23 -26.05 27.73
C GLY A 225 18.78 -25.56 27.74
N GLN A 226 18.28 -25.02 28.86
CA GLN A 226 16.97 -24.34 28.89
C GLN A 226 17.03 -23.01 28.14
N THR A 227 15.88 -22.56 27.65
CA THR A 227 15.77 -21.26 26.95
C THR A 227 15.17 -20.21 27.86
N VAL A 228 15.71 -18.99 27.77
CA VAL A 228 15.20 -17.81 28.47
C VAL A 228 15.07 -16.66 27.48
N SER A 229 14.18 -15.71 27.72
CA SER A 229 14.12 -14.48 26.91
C SER A 229 15.47 -13.77 26.93
N ALA A 230 15.85 -13.16 25.80
CA ALA A 230 17.03 -12.30 25.73
C ALA A 230 16.97 -11.21 26.84
N GLY A 231 18.09 -10.97 27.53
CA GLY A 231 18.11 -10.10 28.72
C GLY A 231 17.58 -10.74 30.02
N GLY A 232 17.21 -12.02 29.97
CA GLY A 232 16.65 -12.75 31.11
C GLY A 232 17.65 -12.96 32.26
N PRO A 233 17.16 -13.11 33.50
CA PRO A 233 18.00 -13.38 34.67
C PRO A 233 18.43 -14.85 34.74
N VAL A 234 19.71 -15.07 35.07
CA VAL A 234 20.27 -16.37 35.46
C VAL A 234 20.70 -16.26 36.93
N SER A 235 20.19 -17.15 37.76
CA SER A 235 20.57 -17.25 39.17
C SER A 235 21.63 -18.33 39.35
N LEU A 236 22.69 -18.00 40.08
CA LEU A 236 23.80 -18.91 40.37
C LEU A 236 23.79 -19.29 41.85
N ILE A 237 24.15 -20.53 42.16
CA ILE A 237 24.46 -20.97 43.51
C ILE A 237 25.93 -21.35 43.51
N VAL A 238 26.69 -20.76 44.43
CA VAL A 238 28.15 -20.90 44.48
C VAL A 238 28.59 -21.54 45.79
N SER A 239 29.70 -22.27 45.74
CA SER A 239 30.33 -22.85 46.91
C SER A 239 30.93 -21.78 47.82
N ARG A 240 30.84 -22.02 49.14
CA ARG A 240 31.46 -21.24 50.20
C ARG A 240 32.43 -22.09 51.04
N PHE A 241 33.10 -23.05 50.40
CA PHE A 241 34.05 -23.92 51.07
C PHE A 241 35.51 -23.47 50.84
N PRO A 242 36.37 -23.49 51.88
CA PRO A 242 36.06 -23.80 53.28
C PRO A 242 35.31 -22.65 53.98
N VAL A 243 34.46 -22.98 54.95
CA VAL A 243 33.81 -21.94 55.77
C VAL A 243 34.89 -21.29 56.65
N GLU A 244 35.23 -20.02 56.37
CA GLU A 244 36.10 -19.23 57.25
C GLU A 244 35.51 -19.21 58.67
N GLN A 245 36.19 -19.85 59.61
CA GLN A 245 35.84 -19.77 61.03
C GLN A 245 36.47 -18.50 61.61
N PRO A 246 35.72 -17.66 62.34
CA PRO A 246 36.30 -16.51 63.02
C PRO A 246 37.31 -17.01 64.06
N ILE A 247 38.57 -16.59 63.92
CA ILE A 247 39.60 -16.85 64.93
C ILE A 247 39.23 -16.05 66.17
N MET A 248 38.69 -16.72 67.19
CA MET A 248 38.51 -16.16 68.53
C MET A 248 39.88 -16.11 69.20
N ILE A 249 40.51 -14.93 69.24
CA ILE A 249 41.70 -14.70 70.08
C ILE A 249 41.18 -14.43 71.49
N ASP A 250 41.20 -15.44 72.37
CA ASP A 250 40.90 -15.27 73.78
C ASP A 250 42.06 -14.51 74.46
N THR A 251 41.92 -13.19 74.62
CA THR A 251 42.95 -12.32 75.20
C THR A 251 43.00 -12.30 76.73
N LEU A 252 42.36 -13.22 77.46
CA LEU A 252 42.29 -13.14 78.93
C LEU A 252 43.12 -14.19 79.67
N ARG A 253 44.43 -13.92 79.86
CA ARG A 253 45.20 -14.37 81.03
C ARG A 253 46.53 -13.61 81.18
N THR A 254 46.45 -12.38 81.67
CA THR A 254 47.60 -11.74 82.34
C THR A 254 47.67 -12.27 83.77
N ILE A 255 48.68 -13.11 84.04
CA ILE A 255 49.00 -13.56 85.39
C ILE A 255 49.75 -12.41 86.08
N PRO A 256 49.30 -11.87 87.23
CA PRO A 256 50.05 -10.86 87.96
C PRO A 256 51.27 -11.49 88.65
N PRO A 257 52.43 -10.82 88.71
CA PRO A 257 53.59 -11.33 89.42
C PRO A 257 53.33 -11.39 90.93
N ALA A 258 53.70 -12.51 91.55
CA ALA A 258 53.65 -12.68 93.00
C ALA A 258 54.69 -11.78 93.69
N ARG A 259 54.31 -11.24 94.86
CA ARG A 259 55.09 -10.33 95.71
C ARG A 259 56.42 -10.90 96.17
#